data_AF-A0A970JVY3-F1
#
_entry.id   AF-A0A970JVY3-F1
#
_cell.length_a   1.000
_cell.length_b   1.000
_cell.length_c   1.000
_cell.angle_alpha   90.00
_cell.angle_beta   90.00
_cell.angle_gamma   90.00
#
_symmetry.space_group_name_H-M   'P 1'
#
loop_
_entity.id
_entity.type
_entity.pdbx_description
1 polymer ?
#
loop_
_entity_poly.entity_id
_entity_poly.type
_entity_poly.pdbx_seq_one_letter_code
_entity_poly.pdbx_strand_id
1 'polypeptide(L)'
;MKVNEALLNDFYDGLDERSRAALDAATERVIEVKRRGGTVVVATGSGPNIHEGVTTLIAELMHKGIIDGVTTSSAVVGHEMAGALDLVKICKASELGFDERYIPRGGAFEFTQLDEAGLRRLRGEMVLDEELMARGERAEGRLVIKAAGNMAYPMGLRTENLGDEILVLARALGLPFETVAGWGADRRTMIGAGAELGLPVLVSIPQMVGSGHVGMAIGDSISIFERSARIAAMLASADVIIESAVALTQEIHDGPFECYTGHGIWSWWKGLPVFSLRGKTLVRIDLDENLRRARDLELESSLVQQAIDKGLPKTKLSKIPFRMEMSAFARLEDAIPVIGDIGQAWPVMAWRVAKALGRKLDFMSYAQQTPEGKAMRDWIVKEIEPLDRERMHARARAVRLSAAPAQEGEKA
;
A
#
# COMPACT_ATOMS: atom_id res chain seq x y z
N MET A 1 9.95 -13.93 -13.83
CA MET A 1 10.66 -13.00 -14.75
C MET A 1 12.16 -13.11 -14.52
N LYS A 2 13.05 -12.96 -15.52
CA LYS A 2 14.51 -12.87 -15.26
C LYS A 2 14.84 -11.45 -14.83
N VAL A 3 15.52 -11.28 -13.70
CA VAL A 3 15.94 -9.95 -13.21
C VAL A 3 17.00 -9.36 -14.15
N ASN A 4 16.79 -8.13 -14.60
CA ASN A 4 17.76 -7.40 -15.41
C ASN A 4 18.76 -6.66 -14.50
N GLU A 5 19.83 -7.35 -14.09
CA GLU A 5 20.84 -6.77 -13.17
C GLU A 5 21.55 -5.55 -13.75
N ALA A 6 21.72 -5.48 -15.08
CA ALA A 6 22.35 -4.32 -15.72
C ALA A 6 21.51 -3.06 -15.51
N LEU A 7 20.20 -3.15 -15.77
CA LEU A 7 19.27 -2.02 -15.55
C LEU A 7 19.20 -1.61 -14.08
N LEU A 8 19.27 -2.56 -13.14
CA LEU A 8 19.29 -2.25 -11.71
C LEU A 8 20.59 -1.51 -11.31
N ASN A 9 21.72 -1.86 -11.91
CA ASN A 9 22.95 -1.08 -11.72
C ASN A 9 22.81 0.32 -12.31
N ASP A 10 22.22 0.48 -13.50
CA ASP A 10 21.98 1.79 -14.10
C ASP A 10 21.05 2.67 -13.22
N PHE A 11 20.01 2.09 -12.64
CA PHE A 11 19.14 2.76 -11.67
C PHE A 11 19.91 3.22 -10.43
N TYR A 12 20.79 2.37 -9.90
CA TYR A 12 21.62 2.72 -8.76
C TYR A 12 22.62 3.85 -9.10
N ASP A 13 23.30 3.74 -10.24
CA ASP A 13 24.28 4.72 -10.71
C ASP A 13 23.63 6.06 -11.08
N GLY A 14 22.36 6.05 -11.46
CA GLY A 14 21.56 7.25 -11.74
C GLY A 14 21.16 8.07 -10.50
N LEU A 15 21.22 7.50 -9.30
CA LEU A 15 20.97 8.24 -8.05
C LEU A 15 22.11 9.22 -7.75
N ASP A 16 21.84 10.31 -7.03
CA ASP A 16 22.92 11.15 -6.52
C ASP A 16 23.75 10.43 -5.44
N GLU A 17 24.96 10.90 -5.18
CA GLU A 17 25.91 10.25 -4.25
C GLU A 17 25.33 10.05 -2.84
N ARG A 18 24.59 11.05 -2.31
CA ARG A 18 23.98 10.95 -0.99
C ARG A 18 22.82 9.96 -0.99
N SER A 19 22.02 9.93 -2.06
CA SER A 19 20.94 8.93 -2.20
C SER A 19 21.45 7.51 -2.35
N ARG A 20 22.57 7.30 -3.07
CA ARG A 20 23.23 5.99 -3.12
C ARG A 20 23.68 5.53 -1.74
N ALA A 21 24.38 6.39 -1.00
CA ALA A 21 24.82 6.08 0.35
C ALA A 21 23.64 5.80 1.31
N ALA A 22 22.54 6.56 1.19
CA ALA A 22 21.33 6.31 1.96
C ALA A 22 20.67 4.98 1.58
N LEU A 23 20.60 4.65 0.29
CA LEU A 23 20.05 3.39 -0.21
C LEU A 23 20.89 2.19 0.25
N ASP A 24 22.21 2.33 0.25
CA ASP A 24 23.14 1.32 0.77
C ASP A 24 22.90 1.08 2.26
N ALA A 25 22.85 2.16 3.07
CA ALA A 25 22.59 2.07 4.50
C ALA A 25 21.22 1.44 4.81
N ALA A 26 20.18 1.82 4.06
CA ALA A 26 18.84 1.21 4.17
C ALA A 26 18.88 -0.30 3.84
N THR A 27 19.55 -0.65 2.74
CA THR A 27 19.71 -2.04 2.28
C THR A 27 20.45 -2.88 3.33
N GLU A 28 21.57 -2.38 3.85
CA GLU A 28 22.36 -3.04 4.88
C GLU A 28 21.55 -3.28 6.15
N ARG A 29 20.78 -2.28 6.60
CA ARG A 29 19.95 -2.41 7.80
C ARG A 29 18.87 -3.47 7.66
N VAL A 30 18.21 -3.53 6.51
CA VAL A 30 17.23 -4.58 6.22
C VAL A 30 17.92 -5.96 6.24
N ILE A 31 19.09 -6.09 5.62
CA ILE A 31 19.84 -7.36 5.61
C ILE A 31 20.23 -7.78 7.03
N GLU A 32 20.78 -6.87 7.84
CA GLU A 32 21.17 -7.12 9.23
C GLU A 32 19.99 -7.64 10.04
N VAL A 33 18.86 -6.91 9.99
CA VAL A 33 17.63 -7.25 10.70
C VAL A 33 17.10 -8.61 10.27
N LYS A 34 17.03 -8.89 8.97
CA LYS A 34 16.52 -10.19 8.50
C LYS A 34 17.47 -11.35 8.82
N ARG A 35 18.80 -11.14 8.84
CA ARG A 35 19.77 -12.18 9.24
C ARG A 35 19.63 -12.59 10.71
N ARG A 36 19.25 -11.66 11.59
CA ARG A 36 18.98 -11.95 13.00
C ARG A 36 17.53 -12.39 13.29
N GLY A 37 16.69 -12.54 12.26
CA GLY A 37 15.29 -12.95 12.39
C GLY A 37 14.35 -11.83 12.84
N GLY A 38 14.74 -10.57 12.68
CA GLY A 38 13.91 -9.41 12.98
C GLY A 38 12.87 -9.08 11.90
N THR A 39 12.15 -7.98 12.13
CA THR A 39 10.90 -7.64 11.44
C THR A 39 11.04 -6.35 10.63
N VAL A 40 10.51 -6.35 9.40
CA VAL A 40 10.46 -5.18 8.52
C VAL A 40 9.02 -4.88 8.14
N VAL A 41 8.57 -3.65 8.42
CA VAL A 41 7.22 -3.18 8.08
C VAL A 41 7.30 -2.08 7.03
N VAL A 42 6.36 -2.07 6.08
CA VAL A 42 6.29 -1.05 5.04
C VAL A 42 5.04 -0.18 5.20
N ALA A 43 5.22 1.13 5.10
CA ALA A 43 4.15 2.12 4.97
C ALA A 43 4.15 2.68 3.54
N THR A 44 3.15 2.32 2.73
CA THR A 44 3.16 2.61 1.29
C THR A 44 1.89 3.36 0.84
N GLY A 45 2.05 4.37 -0.01
CA GLY A 45 0.93 5.08 -0.65
C GLY A 45 0.49 4.41 -1.95
N SER A 46 -0.61 4.87 -2.56
CA SER A 46 -1.09 4.32 -3.85
C SER A 46 -0.32 4.84 -5.06
N GLY A 47 -0.14 6.16 -5.14
CA GLY A 47 0.23 6.92 -6.35
C GLY A 47 1.27 6.23 -7.23
N PRO A 48 2.57 6.50 -7.06
CA PRO A 48 3.58 5.88 -7.91
C PRO A 48 3.74 4.38 -7.58
N ASN A 49 3.54 3.94 -6.34
CA ASN A 49 3.83 2.55 -5.97
C ASN A 49 3.03 1.51 -6.78
N ILE A 50 1.75 1.73 -7.06
CA ILE A 50 0.99 0.79 -7.92
C ILE A 50 1.46 0.88 -9.38
N HIS A 51 1.63 2.09 -9.90
CA HIS A 51 1.99 2.30 -11.31
C HIS A 51 3.36 1.74 -11.66
N GLU A 52 4.29 1.78 -10.70
CA GLU A 52 5.64 1.23 -10.79
C GLU A 52 5.71 -0.25 -10.38
N GLY A 53 4.59 -0.91 -10.04
CA GLY A 53 4.54 -2.32 -9.65
C GLY A 53 5.15 -2.64 -8.27
N VAL A 54 5.38 -1.63 -7.44
CA VAL A 54 5.99 -1.76 -6.11
C VAL A 54 5.09 -2.51 -5.14
N THR A 55 3.76 -2.37 -5.20
CA THR A 55 2.86 -3.13 -4.31
C THR A 55 2.93 -4.64 -4.58
N THR A 56 3.01 -5.04 -5.84
CA THR A 56 3.27 -6.43 -6.24
C THR A 56 4.65 -6.91 -5.81
N LEU A 57 5.67 -6.04 -5.89
CA LEU A 57 7.01 -6.37 -5.36
C LEU A 57 7.00 -6.54 -3.83
N ILE A 58 6.25 -5.72 -3.10
CA ILE A 58 6.09 -5.86 -1.65
C ILE A 58 5.45 -7.21 -1.32
N ALA A 59 4.39 -7.61 -2.03
CA ALA A 59 3.77 -8.93 -1.86
C ALA A 59 4.75 -10.08 -2.14
N GLU A 60 5.57 -9.96 -3.20
CA GLU A 60 6.66 -10.89 -3.47
C GLU A 60 7.66 -10.97 -2.31
N LEU A 61 8.08 -9.83 -1.78
CA LEU A 61 9.00 -9.75 -0.64
C LEU A 61 8.38 -10.31 0.66
N MET A 62 7.06 -10.22 0.84
CA MET A 62 6.34 -10.90 1.93
C MET A 62 6.47 -12.42 1.79
N HIS A 63 6.24 -12.98 0.60
CA HIS A 63 6.43 -14.41 0.33
C HIS A 63 7.88 -14.88 0.50
N LYS A 64 8.86 -13.99 0.34
CA LYS A 64 10.28 -14.30 0.61
C LYS A 64 10.68 -14.11 2.07
N GLY A 65 9.72 -13.74 2.94
CA GLY A 65 9.95 -13.48 4.35
C GLY A 65 10.88 -12.29 4.60
N ILE A 66 10.87 -11.30 3.71
CA ILE A 66 11.65 -10.06 3.82
C ILE A 66 10.79 -8.94 4.43
N ILE A 67 9.51 -8.85 4.04
CA ILE A 67 8.54 -7.90 4.60
C ILE A 67 7.53 -8.66 5.45
N ASP A 68 7.28 -8.18 6.66
CA ASP A 68 6.51 -8.87 7.69
C ASP A 68 5.19 -8.15 8.04
N GLY A 69 4.94 -6.98 7.45
CA GLY A 69 3.69 -6.24 7.63
C GLY A 69 3.61 -5.01 6.75
N VAL A 70 2.39 -4.57 6.46
CA VAL A 70 2.14 -3.41 5.60
C VAL A 70 1.06 -2.51 6.21
N THR A 71 1.33 -1.21 6.26
CA THR A 71 0.29 -0.19 6.33
C THR A 71 0.18 0.54 4.99
N THR A 72 -1.03 0.77 4.49
CA THR A 72 -1.26 1.27 3.13
C THR A 72 -2.43 2.26 3.05
N SER A 73 -2.93 2.53 1.84
CA SER A 73 -4.11 3.35 1.57
C SER A 73 -5.31 2.53 1.06
N SER A 74 -6.52 3.06 1.25
CA SER A 74 -7.74 2.46 0.68
C SER A 74 -7.72 2.42 -0.85
N ALA A 75 -7.05 3.38 -1.49
CA ALA A 75 -6.79 3.35 -2.92
C ALA A 75 -6.00 2.11 -3.34
N VAL A 76 -4.96 1.72 -2.58
CA VAL A 76 -4.24 0.49 -2.88
C VAL A 76 -5.14 -0.72 -2.76
N VAL A 77 -5.91 -0.83 -1.67
CA VAL A 77 -6.82 -1.95 -1.45
C VAL A 77 -7.84 -2.08 -2.59
N GLY A 78 -8.48 -0.98 -2.98
CA GLY A 78 -9.44 -1.00 -4.09
C GLY A 78 -8.82 -1.41 -5.43
N HIS A 79 -7.61 -0.94 -5.74
CA HIS A 79 -6.91 -1.38 -6.94
C HIS A 79 -6.47 -2.84 -6.86
N GLU A 80 -5.96 -3.33 -5.73
CA GLU A 80 -5.58 -4.73 -5.54
C GLU A 80 -6.77 -5.68 -5.62
N MET A 81 -7.95 -5.27 -5.12
CA MET A 81 -9.20 -6.01 -5.31
C MET A 81 -9.58 -6.19 -6.79
N ALA A 82 -9.09 -5.33 -7.68
CA ALA A 82 -9.32 -5.39 -9.12
C ALA A 82 -8.16 -6.01 -9.91
N GLY A 83 -7.08 -6.47 -9.26
CA GLY A 83 -5.90 -7.02 -9.95
C GLY A 83 -4.70 -6.05 -10.06
N ALA A 84 -4.69 -4.97 -9.27
CA ALA A 84 -3.68 -3.91 -9.19
C ALA A 84 -3.60 -2.96 -10.40
N LEU A 85 -3.47 -3.48 -11.63
CA LEU A 85 -3.51 -2.69 -12.86
C LEU A 85 -4.53 -3.26 -13.85
N ASP A 86 -5.13 -2.37 -14.62
CA ASP A 86 -6.13 -2.68 -15.63
C ASP A 86 -5.63 -2.22 -17.01
N LEU A 87 -5.94 -2.99 -18.06
CA LEU A 87 -6.00 -2.43 -19.41
C LEU A 87 -7.33 -1.73 -19.58
N VAL A 88 -7.33 -0.43 -19.84
CA VAL A 88 -8.55 0.37 -20.04
C VAL A 88 -8.62 1.01 -21.40
N LYS A 89 -9.83 1.07 -21.97
CA LYS A 89 -10.16 1.94 -23.10
C LYS A 89 -10.74 3.24 -22.56
N ILE A 90 -10.09 4.36 -22.87
CA ILE A 90 -10.53 5.69 -22.47
C ILE A 90 -11.26 6.33 -23.66
N CYS A 91 -12.53 6.68 -23.45
CA CYS A 91 -13.43 7.29 -24.42
C CYS A 91 -13.93 8.65 -23.92
N LYS A 92 -14.53 9.46 -24.80
CA LYS A 92 -15.25 10.67 -24.36
C LYS A 92 -16.62 10.28 -23.82
N ALA A 93 -16.94 10.75 -22.63
CA ALA A 93 -18.20 10.45 -21.96
C ALA A 93 -19.42 11.04 -22.70
N SER A 94 -19.26 12.18 -23.37
CA SER A 94 -20.32 12.79 -24.18
C SER A 94 -20.75 11.93 -25.36
N GLU A 95 -19.83 11.19 -25.97
CA GLU A 95 -20.11 10.22 -27.05
C GLU A 95 -20.86 8.98 -26.52
N LEU A 96 -20.82 8.74 -25.21
CA LEU A 96 -21.54 7.68 -24.52
C LEU A 96 -22.87 8.15 -23.92
N GLY A 97 -23.27 9.41 -24.15
CA GLY A 97 -24.52 9.97 -23.66
C GLY A 97 -24.54 10.26 -22.15
N PHE A 98 -23.38 10.39 -21.51
CA PHE A 98 -23.33 10.83 -20.12
C PHE A 98 -23.51 12.35 -19.98
N ASP A 99 -24.12 12.76 -18.88
CA ASP A 99 -24.17 14.16 -18.46
C ASP A 99 -22.79 14.57 -17.91
N GLU A 100 -22.16 15.54 -18.57
CA GLU A 100 -20.82 16.02 -18.24
C GLU A 100 -20.69 16.52 -16.79
N ARG A 101 -21.81 16.88 -16.12
CA ARG A 101 -21.82 17.31 -14.71
C ARG A 101 -21.37 16.21 -13.74
N TYR A 102 -21.54 14.94 -14.11
CA TYR A 102 -21.20 13.78 -13.26
C TYR A 102 -19.94 13.05 -13.75
N ILE A 103 -19.21 13.64 -14.70
CA ILE A 103 -18.01 13.04 -15.29
C ILE A 103 -16.75 13.72 -14.75
N PRO A 104 -15.66 12.98 -14.51
CA PRO A 104 -14.39 13.57 -14.09
C PRO A 104 -13.90 14.66 -15.05
N ARG A 105 -13.11 15.59 -14.50
CA ARG A 105 -12.47 16.66 -15.28
C ARG A 105 -11.77 16.09 -16.51
N GLY A 106 -12.11 16.62 -17.69
CA GLY A 106 -11.60 16.13 -18.97
C GLY A 106 -12.62 15.30 -19.76
N GLY A 107 -13.81 15.03 -19.21
CA GLY A 107 -14.90 14.40 -19.95
C GLY A 107 -14.60 12.95 -20.35
N ALA A 108 -13.69 12.28 -19.63
CA ALA A 108 -13.24 10.94 -19.95
C ALA A 108 -14.07 9.89 -19.19
N PHE A 109 -14.40 8.81 -19.88
CA PHE A 109 -14.98 7.60 -19.30
C PHE A 109 -14.08 6.41 -19.66
N GLU A 110 -13.89 5.50 -18.71
CA GLU A 110 -12.91 4.41 -18.82
C GLU A 110 -13.61 3.06 -18.76
N PHE A 111 -13.27 2.16 -19.69
CA PHE A 111 -13.74 0.79 -19.72
C PHE A 111 -12.59 -0.18 -19.46
N THR A 112 -12.64 -0.97 -18.39
CA THR A 112 -11.72 -2.09 -18.21
C THR A 112 -11.96 -3.11 -19.32
N GLN A 113 -10.90 -3.47 -20.02
CA GLN A 113 -10.93 -4.46 -21.08
C GLN A 113 -10.85 -5.85 -20.46
N LEU A 114 -11.93 -6.61 -20.59
CA LEU A 114 -12.04 -7.97 -20.10
C LEU A 114 -12.25 -8.92 -21.27
N ASP A 115 -11.74 -10.13 -21.14
CA ASP A 115 -12.10 -11.20 -22.06
C ASP A 115 -13.50 -11.75 -21.75
N GLU A 116 -14.02 -12.60 -22.65
CA GLU A 116 -15.34 -13.21 -22.50
C GLU A 116 -15.45 -14.07 -21.22
N ALA A 117 -14.35 -14.64 -20.74
CA ALA A 117 -14.35 -15.39 -19.48
C ALA A 117 -14.55 -14.43 -18.29
N GLY A 118 -13.85 -13.30 -18.27
CA GLY A 118 -14.01 -12.21 -17.31
C GLY A 118 -15.44 -11.67 -17.30
N LEU A 119 -16.00 -11.33 -18.46
CA LEU A 119 -17.38 -10.83 -18.56
C LEU A 119 -18.40 -11.86 -18.07
N ARG A 120 -18.24 -13.16 -18.41
CA ARG A 120 -19.12 -14.22 -17.90
C ARG A 120 -19.06 -14.34 -16.38
N ARG A 121 -17.86 -14.24 -15.78
CA ARG A 121 -17.71 -14.22 -14.31
C ARG A 121 -18.49 -13.05 -13.71
N LEU A 122 -18.32 -11.84 -14.26
CA LEU A 122 -19.00 -10.64 -13.74
C LEU A 122 -20.53 -10.70 -13.86
N ARG A 123 -21.07 -11.26 -14.95
CA ARG A 123 -22.53 -11.46 -15.09
C ARG A 123 -23.13 -12.35 -13.99
N GLY A 124 -22.33 -13.22 -13.37
CA GLY A 124 -22.73 -14.01 -12.21
C GLY A 124 -22.73 -13.23 -10.89
N GLU A 125 -22.09 -12.07 -10.84
CA GLU A 125 -21.92 -11.27 -9.63
C GLU A 125 -22.76 -9.98 -9.64
N MET A 126 -22.94 -9.35 -10.80
CA MET A 126 -23.70 -8.11 -10.95
C MET A 126 -24.36 -8.00 -12.33
N VAL A 127 -25.35 -7.12 -12.43
CA VAL A 127 -25.97 -6.77 -13.71
C VAL A 127 -25.04 -5.84 -14.49
N LEU A 128 -24.73 -6.21 -15.74
CA LEU A 128 -23.94 -5.39 -16.65
C LEU A 128 -24.85 -4.55 -17.56
N ASP A 129 -24.45 -3.32 -17.83
CA ASP A 129 -25.06 -2.44 -18.82
C ASP A 129 -24.47 -2.78 -20.20
N GLU A 130 -25.07 -3.78 -20.83
CA GLU A 130 -24.66 -4.29 -22.15
C GLU A 130 -24.75 -3.19 -23.23
N GLU A 131 -25.69 -2.25 -23.12
CA GLU A 131 -25.83 -1.15 -24.07
C GLU A 131 -24.67 -0.15 -23.94
N LEU A 132 -24.30 0.22 -22.71
CA LEU A 132 -23.15 1.06 -22.44
C LEU A 132 -21.85 0.40 -22.91
N MET A 133 -21.65 -0.90 -22.64
CA MET A 133 -20.47 -1.63 -23.12
C MET A 133 -20.41 -1.63 -24.65
N ALA A 134 -21.52 -1.93 -25.32
CA ALA A 134 -21.57 -1.92 -26.79
C ALA A 134 -21.31 -0.52 -27.38
N ARG A 135 -21.78 0.56 -26.72
CA ARG A 135 -21.42 1.94 -27.09
C ARG A 135 -19.93 2.20 -26.88
N GLY A 136 -19.36 1.75 -25.77
CA GLY A 136 -17.94 1.84 -25.44
C GLY A 136 -17.04 1.14 -26.47
N GLU A 137 -17.44 -0.03 -26.95
CA GLU A 137 -16.72 -0.78 -28.00
C GLU A 137 -16.66 0.02 -29.32
N ARG A 138 -17.79 0.63 -29.72
CA ARG A 138 -17.88 1.41 -30.96
C ARG A 138 -17.23 2.80 -30.88
N ALA A 139 -17.18 3.39 -29.68
CA ALA A 139 -16.64 4.73 -29.48
C ALA A 139 -15.14 4.79 -29.84
N GLU A 140 -14.69 5.93 -30.34
CA GLU A 140 -13.25 6.19 -30.50
C GLU A 140 -12.61 6.30 -29.11
N GLY A 141 -11.43 5.70 -28.95
CA GLY A 141 -10.74 5.73 -27.67
C GLY A 141 -9.33 5.20 -27.76
N ARG A 142 -8.56 5.43 -26.69
CA ARG A 142 -7.19 4.94 -26.57
C ARG A 142 -7.09 3.88 -25.50
N LEU A 143 -6.25 2.88 -25.74
CA LEU A 143 -5.92 1.84 -24.77
C LEU A 143 -4.75 2.29 -23.90
N VAL A 144 -4.89 2.14 -22.59
CA VAL A 144 -3.87 2.50 -21.60
C VAL A 144 -3.89 1.46 -20.48
N ILE A 145 -2.72 1.02 -20.02
CA ILE A 145 -2.62 0.30 -18.75
C ILE A 145 -2.51 1.32 -17.62
N LYS A 146 -3.30 1.20 -16.57
CA LYS A 146 -3.24 2.04 -15.36
C LYS A 146 -3.98 1.37 -14.20
N ALA A 147 -3.78 1.88 -13.00
CA ALA A 147 -4.64 1.56 -11.86
C ALA A 147 -6.00 2.22 -12.09
N ALA A 148 -7.02 1.43 -12.43
CA ALA A 148 -8.35 1.95 -12.74
C ALA A 148 -9.48 1.10 -12.15
N GLY A 149 -9.17 0.04 -11.41
CA GLY A 149 -10.13 -0.83 -10.75
C GLY A 149 -11.08 -0.18 -9.74
N ASN A 150 -10.93 1.11 -9.46
CA ASN A 150 -11.83 1.92 -8.64
C ASN A 150 -12.71 2.89 -9.45
N MET A 151 -12.53 2.98 -10.78
CA MET A 151 -13.20 3.96 -11.65
C MET A 151 -13.72 3.37 -12.95
N ALA A 152 -12.94 2.50 -13.61
CA ALA A 152 -13.25 2.01 -14.94
C ALA A 152 -14.37 0.96 -14.93
N TYR A 153 -15.36 1.11 -15.79
CA TYR A 153 -16.48 0.16 -15.89
C TYR A 153 -16.05 -1.12 -16.64
N PRO A 154 -16.49 -2.33 -16.23
CA PRO A 154 -17.36 -2.64 -15.08
C PRO A 154 -16.62 -2.82 -13.75
N MET A 155 -15.29 -2.91 -13.75
CA MET A 155 -14.52 -3.30 -12.56
C MET A 155 -14.62 -2.32 -11.39
N GLY A 156 -14.63 -1.01 -11.65
CA GLY A 156 -14.84 0.04 -10.65
C GLY A 156 -16.14 -0.15 -9.88
N LEU A 157 -17.26 -0.33 -10.59
CA LEU A 157 -18.56 -0.58 -9.97
C LEU A 157 -18.58 -1.91 -9.21
N ARG A 158 -18.00 -2.96 -9.79
CA ARG A 158 -17.88 -4.27 -9.13
C ARG A 158 -17.10 -4.16 -7.82
N THR A 159 -15.98 -3.43 -7.81
CA THR A 159 -15.14 -3.19 -6.63
C THR A 159 -15.90 -2.46 -5.54
N GLU A 160 -16.74 -1.47 -5.88
CA GLU A 160 -17.62 -0.81 -4.92
C GLU A 160 -18.67 -1.76 -4.33
N ASN A 161 -19.37 -2.53 -5.19
CA ASN A 161 -20.35 -3.51 -4.74
C ASN A 161 -19.75 -4.59 -3.82
N LEU A 162 -18.53 -5.05 -4.14
CA LEU A 162 -17.78 -5.97 -3.28
C LEU A 162 -17.41 -5.32 -1.95
N GLY A 163 -17.17 -4.00 -1.92
CA GLY A 163 -16.93 -3.24 -0.70
C GLY A 163 -18.06 -3.41 0.32
N ASP A 164 -19.32 -3.32 -0.12
CA ASP A 164 -20.49 -3.55 0.73
C ASP A 164 -20.51 -4.98 1.30
N GLU A 165 -20.28 -5.99 0.45
CA GLU A 165 -20.27 -7.39 0.89
C GLU A 165 -19.16 -7.66 1.91
N ILE A 166 -17.94 -7.15 1.64
CA ILE A 166 -16.79 -7.30 2.53
C ILE A 166 -17.05 -6.61 3.86
N LEU A 167 -17.67 -5.41 3.87
CA LEU A 167 -18.02 -4.70 5.09
C LEU A 167 -18.93 -5.55 5.99
N VAL A 168 -19.97 -6.16 5.43
CA VAL A 168 -20.88 -7.02 6.18
C VAL A 168 -20.12 -8.19 6.81
N LEU A 169 -19.26 -8.86 6.04
CA LEU A 169 -18.45 -9.98 6.53
C LEU A 169 -17.44 -9.54 7.60
N ALA A 170 -16.74 -8.43 7.38
CA ALA A 170 -15.75 -7.87 8.29
C ALA A 170 -16.38 -7.54 9.65
N ARG A 171 -17.52 -6.85 9.66
CA ARG A 171 -18.26 -6.53 10.90
C ARG A 171 -18.79 -7.77 11.59
N ALA A 172 -19.34 -8.72 10.84
CA ALA A 172 -19.86 -9.96 11.41
C ALA A 172 -18.76 -10.81 12.08
N LEU A 173 -17.52 -10.71 11.60
CA LEU A 173 -16.37 -11.49 12.08
C LEU A 173 -15.44 -10.71 13.02
N GLY A 174 -15.65 -9.40 13.21
CA GLY A 174 -14.75 -8.54 14.00
C GLY A 174 -13.35 -8.42 13.39
N LEU A 175 -13.26 -8.47 12.06
CA LEU A 175 -12.00 -8.44 11.32
C LEU A 175 -11.85 -7.13 10.53
N PRO A 176 -10.61 -6.67 10.25
CA PRO A 176 -10.36 -5.57 9.33
C PRO A 176 -10.83 -5.94 7.93
N PHE A 177 -11.34 -4.95 7.19
CA PHE A 177 -11.75 -5.09 5.79
C PHE A 177 -10.67 -5.78 4.93
N GLU A 178 -9.43 -5.36 5.09
CA GLU A 178 -8.27 -5.79 4.29
C GLU A 178 -8.01 -7.29 4.43
N THR A 179 -8.23 -7.85 5.63
CA THR A 179 -8.11 -9.29 5.88
C THR A 179 -9.17 -10.08 5.13
N VAL A 180 -10.42 -9.59 5.16
CA VAL A 180 -11.55 -10.26 4.49
C VAL A 180 -11.40 -10.16 2.97
N ALA A 181 -11.07 -8.97 2.45
CA ALA A 181 -10.77 -8.76 1.03
C ALA A 181 -9.62 -9.67 0.56
N GLY A 182 -8.56 -9.78 1.37
CA GLY A 182 -7.40 -10.62 1.10
C GLY A 182 -7.72 -12.11 0.90
N TRP A 183 -8.80 -12.64 1.50
CA TRP A 183 -9.20 -14.03 1.28
C TRP A 183 -9.56 -14.33 -0.18
N GLY A 184 -10.07 -13.34 -0.92
CA GLY A 184 -10.37 -13.46 -2.35
C GLY A 184 -9.29 -12.89 -3.27
N ALA A 185 -8.43 -11.99 -2.81
CA ALA A 185 -7.45 -11.30 -3.65
C ALA A 185 -6.28 -12.20 -4.12
N ASP A 186 -5.71 -11.95 -5.30
CA ASP A 186 -4.56 -12.73 -5.79
C ASP A 186 -3.39 -12.65 -4.80
N ARG A 187 -2.70 -13.77 -4.60
CA ARG A 187 -1.55 -13.88 -3.67
C ARG A 187 -0.39 -12.94 -3.97
N ARG A 188 -0.35 -12.35 -5.17
CA ARG A 188 0.66 -11.37 -5.62
C ARG A 188 0.26 -9.93 -5.30
N THR A 189 -0.89 -9.73 -4.67
CA THR A 189 -1.29 -8.46 -4.05
C THR A 189 -0.89 -8.46 -2.58
N MET A 190 -0.69 -7.29 -1.97
CA MET A 190 -0.34 -7.21 -0.55
C MET A 190 -1.46 -7.75 0.32
N ILE A 191 -2.73 -7.41 0.03
CA ILE A 191 -3.88 -7.95 0.79
C ILE A 191 -3.99 -9.48 0.64
N GLY A 192 -3.73 -10.04 -0.54
CA GLY A 192 -3.75 -11.48 -0.77
C GLY A 192 -2.60 -12.19 -0.06
N ALA A 193 -1.38 -11.68 -0.19
CA ALA A 193 -0.21 -12.20 0.53
C ALA A 193 -0.39 -12.12 2.06
N GLY A 194 -0.93 -11.00 2.56
CA GLY A 194 -1.22 -10.81 3.98
C GLY A 194 -2.19 -11.86 4.52
N ALA A 195 -3.28 -12.09 3.80
CA ALA A 195 -4.27 -13.09 4.18
C ALA A 195 -3.76 -14.53 4.10
N GLU A 196 -2.95 -14.87 3.08
CA GLU A 196 -2.37 -16.20 2.90
C GLU A 196 -1.32 -16.52 3.97
N LEU A 197 -0.44 -15.56 4.26
CA LEU A 197 0.70 -15.72 5.16
C LEU A 197 0.36 -15.40 6.63
N GLY A 198 -0.82 -14.84 6.89
CA GLY A 198 -1.20 -14.35 8.23
C GLY A 198 -0.42 -13.11 8.67
N LEU A 199 0.02 -12.28 7.72
CA LEU A 199 0.75 -11.04 7.98
C LEU A 199 -0.22 -9.84 8.04
N PRO A 200 0.02 -8.86 8.94
CA PRO A 200 -0.83 -7.70 9.05
C PRO A 200 -0.72 -6.82 7.81
N VAL A 201 -1.86 -6.55 7.17
CA VAL A 201 -2.02 -5.56 6.10
C VAL A 201 -3.21 -4.69 6.46
N LEU A 202 -2.97 -3.41 6.72
CA LEU A 202 -3.97 -2.47 7.22
C LEU A 202 -3.90 -1.15 6.46
N VAL A 203 -5.03 -0.52 6.23
CA VAL A 203 -5.06 0.87 5.77
C VAL A 203 -4.84 1.80 6.94
N SER A 204 -3.89 2.71 6.79
CA SER A 204 -3.64 3.79 7.76
C SER A 204 -4.80 4.78 7.79
N ILE A 205 -5.06 5.36 8.96
CA ILE A 205 -6.16 6.31 9.15
C ILE A 205 -6.05 7.53 8.22
N PRO A 206 -4.87 8.19 8.10
CA PRO A 206 -4.73 9.31 7.18
C PRO A 206 -4.96 8.95 5.70
N GLN A 207 -4.91 7.65 5.36
CA GLN A 207 -5.05 7.14 4.00
C GLN A 207 -6.35 6.34 3.79
N MET A 208 -7.32 6.48 4.71
CA MET A 208 -8.55 5.68 4.73
C MET A 208 -9.57 6.13 3.68
N VAL A 209 -9.70 7.43 3.45
CA VAL A 209 -10.74 7.97 2.56
C VAL A 209 -10.17 8.13 1.14
N GLY A 210 -10.54 7.18 0.27
CA GLY A 210 -10.10 7.06 -1.12
C GLY A 210 -10.79 5.87 -1.79
N SER A 211 -10.64 5.71 -3.11
CA SER A 211 -11.25 4.59 -3.87
C SER A 211 -12.78 4.52 -3.83
N GLY A 212 -13.48 5.65 -3.72
CA GLY A 212 -14.94 5.67 -3.69
C GLY A 212 -15.51 4.96 -2.46
N HIS A 213 -16.52 4.11 -2.67
CA HIS A 213 -17.21 3.41 -1.59
C HIS A 213 -16.29 2.50 -0.74
N VAL A 214 -15.28 1.89 -1.35
CA VAL A 214 -14.34 0.98 -0.65
C VAL A 214 -13.67 1.66 0.54
N GLY A 215 -13.26 2.92 0.43
CA GLY A 215 -12.64 3.65 1.54
C GLY A 215 -13.59 3.85 2.73
N MET A 216 -14.88 4.09 2.45
CA MET A 216 -15.90 4.19 3.50
C MET A 216 -16.10 2.83 4.18
N ALA A 217 -16.22 1.75 3.41
CA ALA A 217 -16.33 0.40 3.92
C ALA A 217 -15.12 -0.02 4.79
N ILE A 218 -13.91 0.37 4.40
CA ILE A 218 -12.70 0.16 5.22
C ILE A 218 -12.81 0.89 6.56
N GLY A 219 -13.30 2.13 6.56
CA GLY A 219 -13.50 2.91 7.78
C GLY A 219 -14.58 2.37 8.70
N ASP A 220 -15.65 1.80 8.14
CA ASP A 220 -16.77 1.26 8.91
C ASP A 220 -16.56 -0.20 9.36
N SER A 221 -15.51 -0.86 8.88
CA SER A 221 -15.23 -2.27 9.21
C SER A 221 -14.82 -2.49 10.68
N ILE A 222 -14.01 -1.58 11.22
CA ILE A 222 -13.55 -1.58 12.62
C ILE A 222 -13.42 -0.13 13.10
N SER A 223 -13.56 0.08 14.42
CA SER A 223 -13.41 1.44 14.96
C SER A 223 -12.02 2.02 14.68
N ILE A 224 -11.94 3.36 14.58
CA ILE A 224 -10.68 4.10 14.47
C ILE A 224 -9.70 3.69 15.58
N PHE A 225 -10.19 3.52 16.81
CA PHE A 225 -9.38 3.10 17.95
C PHE A 225 -8.77 1.71 17.74
N GLU A 226 -9.58 0.73 17.34
CA GLU A 226 -9.14 -0.64 17.07
C GLU A 226 -8.10 -0.66 15.94
N ARG A 227 -8.35 0.11 14.87
CA ARG A 227 -7.41 0.23 13.75
C ARG A 227 -6.07 0.81 14.19
N SER A 228 -6.07 1.94 14.90
CA SER A 228 -4.85 2.53 15.44
C SER A 228 -4.10 1.56 16.36
N ALA A 229 -4.80 0.80 17.20
CA ALA A 229 -4.18 -0.16 18.10
C ALA A 229 -3.51 -1.31 17.33
N ARG A 230 -4.14 -1.83 16.27
CA ARG A 230 -3.56 -2.88 15.41
C ARG A 230 -2.36 -2.37 14.61
N ILE A 231 -2.44 -1.16 14.07
CA ILE A 231 -1.31 -0.53 13.38
C ILE A 231 -0.15 -0.30 14.35
N ALA A 232 -0.42 0.19 15.55
CA ALA A 232 0.59 0.35 16.60
C ALA A 232 1.24 -0.98 16.99
N ALA A 233 0.46 -2.08 17.11
CA ALA A 233 1.01 -3.40 17.39
C ALA A 233 1.92 -3.91 16.26
N MET A 234 1.52 -3.71 15.00
CA MET A 234 2.38 -4.01 13.85
C MET A 234 3.68 -3.20 13.89
N LEU A 235 3.61 -1.88 14.10
CA LEU A 235 4.79 -1.00 14.20
C LEU A 235 5.66 -1.30 15.43
N ALA A 236 5.07 -1.76 16.53
CA ALA A 236 5.81 -2.19 17.73
C ALA A 236 6.76 -3.34 17.40
N SER A 237 6.31 -4.28 16.57
CA SER A 237 7.08 -5.46 16.17
C SER A 237 8.23 -5.17 15.22
N ALA A 238 8.20 -4.03 14.51
CA ALA A 238 9.16 -3.68 13.46
C ALA A 238 10.53 -3.27 14.02
N ASP A 239 11.62 -3.80 13.46
CA ASP A 239 12.97 -3.26 13.65
C ASP A 239 13.28 -2.17 12.61
N VAL A 240 12.80 -2.36 11.37
CA VAL A 240 12.88 -1.39 10.28
C VAL A 240 11.47 -1.05 9.80
N ILE A 241 11.21 0.25 9.64
CA ILE A 241 10.00 0.76 9.00
C ILE A 241 10.42 1.46 7.71
N ILE A 242 9.81 1.10 6.58
CA ILE A 242 10.08 1.70 5.27
C ILE A 242 8.85 2.50 4.84
N GLU A 243 8.98 3.82 4.75
CA GLU A 243 7.96 4.72 4.20
C GLU A 243 8.22 4.96 2.71
N SER A 244 7.27 4.63 1.84
CA SER A 244 7.42 4.75 0.38
C SER A 244 6.35 5.61 -0.26
N ALA A 245 6.75 6.77 -0.80
CA ALA A 245 5.90 7.70 -1.55
C ALA A 245 4.49 7.84 -0.94
N VAL A 246 4.47 8.10 0.36
CA VAL A 246 3.26 8.16 1.17
C VAL A 246 3.11 9.58 1.73
N ALA A 247 1.97 10.20 1.42
CA ALA A 247 1.76 11.62 1.71
C ALA A 247 1.74 11.91 3.21
N LEU A 248 1.08 11.06 4.00
CA LEU A 248 0.92 11.24 5.45
C LEU A 248 1.10 9.92 6.17
N THR A 249 1.98 9.92 7.17
CA THR A 249 2.30 8.76 8.02
C THR A 249 2.14 9.11 9.50
N GLN A 250 1.08 9.85 9.83
CA GLN A 250 0.85 10.35 11.20
C GLN A 250 0.81 9.25 12.24
N GLU A 251 0.31 8.05 11.92
CA GLU A 251 0.29 6.93 12.88
C GLU A 251 1.67 6.42 13.27
N ILE A 252 2.68 6.64 12.43
CA ILE A 252 4.09 6.34 12.72
C ILE A 252 4.70 7.47 13.55
N HIS A 253 4.54 8.70 13.08
CA HIS A 253 5.31 9.84 13.59
C HIS A 253 4.69 10.57 14.78
N ASP A 254 3.36 10.57 14.83
CA ASP A 254 2.55 11.44 15.69
C ASP A 254 1.34 10.68 16.28
N GLY A 255 1.40 9.35 16.23
CA GLY A 255 0.26 8.47 16.47
C GLY A 255 -0.18 8.44 17.94
N PRO A 256 -1.42 8.01 18.21
CA PRO A 256 -1.98 7.99 19.56
C PRO A 256 -1.35 6.91 20.47
N PHE A 257 -0.52 6.03 19.92
CA PHE A 257 0.14 4.93 20.64
C PHE A 257 1.67 4.96 20.53
N GLU A 258 2.24 5.95 19.82
CA GLU A 258 3.70 6.09 19.69
C GLU A 258 4.24 7.04 20.77
N CYS A 259 5.23 6.63 21.54
CA CYS A 259 5.69 7.34 22.74
C CYS A 259 6.96 8.18 22.55
N TYR A 260 7.71 8.04 21.46
CA TYR A 260 9.00 8.70 21.30
C TYR A 260 8.88 10.06 20.64
N THR A 261 8.10 10.14 19.57
CA THR A 261 7.85 11.37 18.80
C THR A 261 6.39 11.78 18.78
N GLY A 262 5.46 10.87 19.10
CA GLY A 262 4.01 11.07 19.06
C GLY A 262 3.34 11.23 20.43
N HIS A 263 2.08 10.81 20.50
CA HIS A 263 1.14 11.18 21.57
C HIS A 263 0.79 10.02 22.54
N GLY A 264 1.56 8.94 22.51
CA GLY A 264 1.30 7.70 23.25
C GLY A 264 1.33 7.81 24.77
N ILE A 265 1.83 8.92 25.34
CA ILE A 265 1.97 9.11 26.80
C ILE A 265 0.64 8.88 27.53
N TRP A 266 -0.46 9.42 27.01
CA TRP A 266 -1.78 9.28 27.66
C TRP A 266 -2.39 7.90 27.48
N SER A 267 -2.12 7.24 26.35
CA SER A 267 -2.53 5.85 26.12
C SER A 267 -1.79 4.92 27.08
N TRP A 268 -0.49 5.12 27.25
CA TRP A 268 0.34 4.42 28.24
C TRP A 268 -0.18 4.66 29.68
N TRP A 269 -0.47 5.92 30.03
CA TRP A 269 -1.00 6.27 31.35
C TRP A 269 -2.34 5.57 31.67
N LYS A 270 -3.15 5.32 30.64
CA LYS A 270 -4.42 4.58 30.75
C LYS A 270 -4.25 3.07 30.76
N GLY A 271 -3.01 2.55 30.71
CA GLY A 271 -2.72 1.12 30.69
C GLY A 271 -2.93 0.45 29.33
N LEU A 272 -3.02 1.22 28.24
CA LEU A 272 -3.13 0.66 26.90
C LEU A 272 -1.76 0.26 26.36
N PRO A 273 -1.67 -0.78 25.51
CA PRO A 273 -0.46 -1.10 24.78
C PRO A 273 0.00 0.09 23.92
N VAL A 274 1.29 0.38 23.96
CA VAL A 274 1.95 1.46 23.22
C VAL A 274 3.23 0.95 22.59
N PHE A 275 3.79 1.71 21.65
CA PHE A 275 5.08 1.44 21.05
C PHE A 275 5.98 2.68 21.05
N SER A 276 7.26 2.47 20.74
CA SER A 276 8.25 3.54 20.69
C SER A 276 9.12 3.36 19.46
N LEU A 277 9.32 4.43 18.69
CA LEU A 277 10.28 4.46 17.58
C LEU A 277 11.74 4.44 18.04
N ARG A 278 11.99 4.59 19.34
CA ARG A 278 13.34 4.56 19.89
C ARG A 278 14.05 3.25 19.52
N GLY A 279 15.23 3.38 18.89
CA GLY A 279 16.06 2.25 18.48
C GLY A 279 15.56 1.49 17.24
N LYS A 280 14.51 1.98 16.57
CA LYS A 280 14.05 1.47 15.27
C LYS A 280 14.71 2.28 14.16
N THR A 281 14.92 1.66 13.00
CA THR A 281 15.33 2.38 11.78
C THR A 281 14.13 2.79 10.97
N LEU A 282 14.11 4.05 10.54
CA LEU A 282 13.09 4.57 9.66
C LEU A 282 13.70 4.97 8.32
N VAL A 283 13.39 4.19 7.29
CA VAL A 283 13.80 4.49 5.91
C VAL A 283 12.66 5.23 5.23
N ARG A 284 12.94 6.34 4.55
CA ARG A 284 11.93 7.02 3.73
C ARG A 284 12.42 7.20 2.31
N ILE A 285 11.71 6.58 1.37
CA ILE A 285 11.97 6.65 -0.07
C ILE A 285 10.95 7.60 -0.69
N ASP A 286 11.41 8.75 -1.17
CA ASP A 286 10.56 9.81 -1.71
C ASP A 286 11.31 10.69 -2.70
N LEU A 287 10.61 11.49 -3.50
CA LEU A 287 11.21 12.53 -4.34
C LEU A 287 11.38 13.86 -3.59
N ASP A 288 10.79 13.99 -2.40
CA ASP A 288 10.81 15.23 -1.62
C ASP A 288 12.16 15.48 -0.93
N GLU A 289 13.03 16.26 -1.59
CA GLU A 289 14.33 16.72 -1.07
C GLU A 289 14.22 17.46 0.28
N ASN A 290 13.04 17.99 0.64
CA ASN A 290 12.88 18.65 1.94
C ASN A 290 13.04 17.68 3.12
N LEU A 291 12.86 16.37 2.92
CA LEU A 291 13.13 15.36 3.95
C LEU A 291 14.60 15.34 4.35
N ARG A 292 15.48 15.35 3.34
CA ARG A 292 16.92 15.41 3.54
C ARG A 292 17.33 16.73 4.20
N ARG A 293 16.81 17.86 3.71
CA ARG A 293 17.09 19.18 4.30
C ARG A 293 16.64 19.29 5.76
N ALA A 294 15.45 18.78 6.10
CA ALA A 294 14.97 18.77 7.47
C ALA A 294 15.89 17.95 8.38
N ARG A 295 16.40 16.82 7.88
CA ARG A 295 17.34 15.96 8.59
C ARG A 295 18.70 16.63 8.80
N ASP A 296 19.25 17.26 7.76
CA ASP A 296 20.53 17.97 7.84
C ASP A 296 20.47 19.10 8.88
N LEU A 297 19.40 19.90 8.87
CA LEU A 297 19.20 20.98 9.85
C LEU A 297 19.18 20.47 11.30
N GLU A 298 18.56 19.32 11.54
CA GLU A 298 18.51 18.73 12.87
C GLU A 298 19.87 18.19 13.32
N LEU A 299 20.61 17.52 12.44
CA LEU A 299 21.94 17.00 12.74
C LEU A 299 22.97 18.11 12.99
N GLU A 300 22.90 19.21 12.24
CA GLU A 300 23.87 20.30 12.34
C GLU A 300 23.63 21.23 13.53
N SER A 301 22.38 21.43 13.94
CA SER A 301 22.02 22.51 14.86
C SER A 301 20.94 22.19 15.90
N SER A 302 20.39 20.98 15.88
CA SER A 302 19.22 20.57 16.70
C SER A 302 18.06 21.57 16.63
N LEU A 303 17.96 22.28 15.49
CA LEU A 303 17.09 23.44 15.36
C LEU A 303 15.61 23.05 15.32
N VAL A 304 15.28 21.84 14.88
CA VAL A 304 13.91 21.32 14.92
C VAL A 304 13.52 21.02 16.36
N GLN A 305 14.37 20.35 17.14
CA GLN A 305 14.10 20.08 18.55
C GLN A 305 14.03 21.37 19.38
N GLN A 306 14.98 22.29 19.21
CA GLN A 306 14.97 23.58 19.92
C GLN A 306 13.75 24.44 19.58
N ALA A 307 13.27 24.39 18.33
CA ALA A 307 12.06 25.09 17.94
C ALA A 307 10.82 24.52 18.65
N ILE A 308 10.75 23.19 18.84
CA ILE A 308 9.66 22.55 19.60
C ILE A 308 9.70 23.00 21.06
N ASP A 309 10.86 22.89 21.70
CA ASP A 309 11.01 23.19 23.13
C ASP A 309 10.67 24.65 23.46
N LYS A 310 10.96 25.57 22.53
CA LYS A 310 10.67 27.00 22.65
C LYS A 310 9.30 27.41 22.11
N GLY A 311 8.51 26.47 21.57
CA GLY A 311 7.21 26.76 20.96
C GLY A 311 7.28 27.68 19.73
N LEU A 312 8.39 27.66 18.99
CA LEU A 312 8.63 28.52 17.83
C LEU A 312 8.15 27.87 16.52
N PRO A 313 7.65 28.66 15.53
CA PRO A 313 7.24 28.12 14.24
C PRO A 313 8.43 27.55 13.45
N LYS A 314 8.46 26.23 13.26
CA LYS A 314 9.51 25.49 12.53
C LYS A 314 9.73 26.04 11.12
N THR A 315 8.66 26.39 10.42
CA THR A 315 8.70 26.92 9.04
C THR A 315 9.41 28.26 8.93
N LYS A 316 9.23 29.15 9.91
CA LYS A 316 9.88 30.48 9.91
C LYS A 316 11.38 30.38 10.18
N LEU A 317 11.82 29.38 10.95
CA LEU A 317 13.23 29.17 11.29
C LEU A 317 13.98 28.39 10.22
N SER A 318 13.35 27.37 9.64
CA SER A 318 14.00 26.45 8.67
C SER A 318 13.85 26.88 7.21
N LYS A 319 12.93 27.80 6.89
CA LYS A 319 12.58 28.24 5.51
C LYS A 319 12.17 27.12 4.55
N ILE A 320 11.84 25.93 5.08
CA ILE A 320 11.26 24.82 4.31
C ILE A 320 9.77 24.67 4.64
N PRO A 321 8.95 24.22 3.68
CA PRO A 321 7.56 23.85 3.94
C PRO A 321 7.54 22.60 4.83
N PHE A 322 7.45 22.82 6.14
CA PHE A 322 7.61 21.79 7.15
C PHE A 322 6.26 21.10 7.41
N ARG A 323 6.18 19.78 7.23
CA ARG A 323 5.01 18.95 7.58
C ARG A 323 5.26 18.20 8.90
N MET A 324 4.20 17.72 9.56
CA MET A 324 4.34 17.13 10.90
C MET A 324 5.23 15.88 10.91
N GLU A 325 5.04 15.00 9.95
CA GLU A 325 5.80 13.76 9.78
C GLU A 325 7.29 14.01 9.54
N MET A 326 7.65 15.11 8.87
CA MET A 326 9.04 15.51 8.67
C MET A 326 9.72 15.85 10.00
N SER A 327 8.97 16.28 11.01
CA SER A 327 9.52 16.70 12.30
C SER A 327 9.95 15.53 13.14
N ALA A 328 9.15 14.48 13.13
CA ALA A 328 9.48 13.25 13.83
C ALA A 328 10.59 12.53 13.06
N PHE A 329 10.45 12.38 11.74
CA PHE A 329 11.48 11.80 10.88
C PHE A 329 12.87 12.43 11.10
N ALA A 330 12.96 13.76 11.04
CA ALA A 330 14.24 14.46 11.17
C ALA A 330 14.92 14.26 12.53
N ARG A 331 14.16 13.95 13.59
CA ARG A 331 14.67 13.79 14.96
C ARG A 331 15.07 12.37 15.33
N LEU A 332 14.60 11.37 14.60
CA LEU A 332 14.94 9.97 14.88
C LEU A 332 16.41 9.71 14.52
N GLU A 333 17.15 9.06 15.42
CA GLU A 333 18.59 8.86 15.28
C GLU A 333 18.94 8.03 14.04
N ASP A 334 18.15 7.00 13.77
CA ASP A 334 18.36 6.07 12.65
C ASP A 334 17.38 6.34 11.49
N ALA A 335 17.07 7.62 11.21
CA ALA A 335 16.30 8.01 10.04
C ALA A 335 17.17 8.13 8.78
N ILE A 336 16.76 7.45 7.70
CA ILE A 336 17.49 7.35 6.43
C ILE A 336 16.64 7.90 5.28
N PRO A 337 16.89 9.14 4.80
CA PRO A 337 16.19 9.71 3.65
C PRO A 337 16.84 9.26 2.33
N VAL A 338 16.15 8.40 1.59
CA VAL A 338 16.52 7.99 0.23
C VAL A 338 15.75 8.85 -0.76
N ILE A 339 16.44 9.80 -1.42
CA ILE A 339 15.79 10.70 -2.37
C ILE A 339 15.90 10.12 -3.78
N GLY A 340 14.78 9.67 -4.34
CA GLY A 340 14.83 9.04 -5.66
C GLY A 340 13.48 8.59 -6.18
N ASP A 341 13.46 8.30 -7.47
CA ASP A 341 12.33 7.66 -8.13
C ASP A 341 12.11 6.28 -7.51
N ILE A 342 10.93 6.06 -6.94
CA ILE A 342 10.57 4.80 -6.30
C ILE A 342 10.59 3.62 -7.28
N GLY A 343 10.32 3.85 -8.57
CA GLY A 343 10.41 2.83 -9.62
C GLY A 343 11.84 2.37 -9.89
N GLN A 344 12.83 3.08 -9.35
CA GLN A 344 14.26 2.78 -9.46
C GLN A 344 14.85 2.34 -8.11
N ALA A 345 14.55 3.06 -7.03
CA ALA A 345 15.11 2.78 -5.70
C ALA A 345 14.62 1.46 -5.10
N TRP A 346 13.31 1.17 -5.19
CA TRP A 346 12.75 -0.09 -4.67
C TRP A 346 13.35 -1.34 -5.29
N PRO A 347 13.39 -1.49 -6.63
CA PRO A 347 13.89 -2.72 -7.22
C PRO A 347 15.38 -2.94 -6.96
N VAL A 348 16.18 -1.86 -6.84
CA VAL A 348 17.58 -1.95 -6.42
C VAL A 348 17.69 -2.49 -4.99
N MET A 349 16.96 -1.89 -4.04
CA MET A 349 16.95 -2.35 -2.64
C MET A 349 16.50 -3.81 -2.55
N ALA A 350 15.36 -4.15 -3.17
CA ALA A 350 14.78 -5.49 -3.15
C ALA A 350 15.74 -6.54 -3.72
N TRP A 351 16.36 -6.26 -4.87
CA TRP A 351 17.35 -7.14 -5.48
C TRP A 351 18.56 -7.37 -4.58
N ARG A 352 19.14 -6.30 -4.02
CA ARG A 352 20.32 -6.41 -3.15
C ARG A 352 20.01 -7.16 -1.86
N VAL A 353 18.90 -6.84 -1.20
CA VAL A 353 18.44 -7.56 0.00
C VAL A 353 18.21 -9.04 -0.31
N ALA A 354 17.46 -9.36 -1.37
CA ALA A 354 17.17 -10.74 -1.74
C ALA A 354 18.44 -11.52 -2.07
N LYS A 355 19.36 -10.93 -2.83
CA LYS A 355 20.67 -11.52 -3.15
C LYS A 355 21.50 -11.80 -1.90
N ALA A 356 21.59 -10.84 -0.98
CA ALA A 356 22.36 -10.96 0.26
C ALA A 356 21.77 -11.98 1.26
N LEU A 357 20.47 -12.25 1.16
CA LEU A 357 19.74 -13.24 1.96
C LEU A 357 19.57 -14.59 1.24
N GLY A 358 20.11 -14.75 0.03
CA GLY A 358 19.98 -15.99 -0.75
C GLY A 358 18.54 -16.30 -1.18
N ARG A 359 17.70 -15.27 -1.35
CA ARG A 359 16.30 -15.40 -1.78
C ARG A 359 16.19 -15.16 -3.28
N LYS A 360 15.52 -16.07 -3.98
CA LYS A 360 15.18 -15.90 -5.39
C LYS A 360 13.85 -15.15 -5.52
N LEU A 361 13.87 -14.07 -6.28
CA LEU A 361 12.68 -13.29 -6.65
C LEU A 361 12.06 -13.84 -7.95
N ASP A 362 10.75 -14.05 -7.94
CA ASP A 362 9.96 -14.51 -9.08
C ASP A 362 9.30 -13.33 -9.83
N PHE A 363 9.11 -12.21 -9.13
CA PHE A 363 8.67 -10.92 -9.66
C PHE A 363 9.68 -9.81 -9.33
N MET A 364 9.78 -8.81 -10.21
CA MET A 364 10.59 -7.62 -10.00
C MET A 364 9.86 -6.40 -10.55
N SER A 365 9.86 -5.30 -9.79
CA SER A 365 9.32 -4.04 -10.25
C SER A 365 10.35 -3.25 -11.07
N TYR A 366 9.91 -2.35 -11.95
CA TYR A 366 10.79 -1.47 -12.72
C TYR A 366 10.09 -0.16 -13.03
N ALA A 367 10.87 0.90 -13.22
CA ALA A 367 10.37 2.19 -13.62
C ALA A 367 9.55 2.10 -14.93
N GLN A 368 8.30 2.55 -14.91
CA GLN A 368 7.25 2.29 -15.92
C GLN A 368 7.59 2.79 -17.32
N GLN A 369 8.48 3.76 -17.44
CA GLN A 369 8.96 4.32 -18.70
C GLN A 369 9.90 3.36 -19.44
N THR A 370 10.57 2.46 -18.72
CA THR A 370 11.51 1.49 -19.30
C THR A 370 10.79 0.37 -20.06
N PRO A 371 11.44 -0.31 -21.02
CA PRO A 371 10.89 -1.50 -21.65
C PRO A 371 10.48 -2.58 -20.63
N GLU A 372 11.30 -2.79 -19.60
CA GLU A 372 11.05 -3.73 -18.50
C GLU A 372 9.84 -3.32 -17.66
N GLY A 373 9.69 -2.03 -17.36
CA GLY A 373 8.53 -1.49 -16.66
C GLY A 373 7.24 -1.66 -17.47
N LYS A 374 7.28 -1.45 -18.79
CA LYS A 374 6.12 -1.72 -19.67
C LYS A 374 5.75 -3.20 -19.67
N ALA A 375 6.74 -4.08 -19.85
CA ALA A 375 6.53 -5.53 -19.82
C ALA A 375 6.02 -6.03 -18.46
N MET A 376 6.50 -5.45 -17.36
CA MET A 376 6.00 -5.71 -16.01
C MET A 376 4.53 -5.31 -15.87
N ARG A 377 4.13 -4.13 -16.38
CA ARG A 377 2.74 -3.66 -16.32
C ARG A 377 1.82 -4.54 -17.16
N ASP A 378 2.25 -4.94 -18.35
CA ASP A 378 1.54 -5.93 -19.18
C ASP A 378 1.38 -7.26 -18.45
N TRP A 379 2.44 -7.71 -17.77
CA TRP A 379 2.42 -8.94 -16.97
C TRP A 379 1.46 -8.85 -15.78
N ILE A 380 1.42 -7.73 -15.06
CA ILE A 380 0.50 -7.52 -13.93
C ILE A 380 -0.95 -7.67 -14.42
N VAL A 381 -1.33 -6.96 -15.48
CA VAL A 381 -2.69 -7.01 -16.04
C VAL A 381 -3.09 -8.43 -16.45
N LYS A 382 -2.14 -9.22 -16.94
CA LYS A 382 -2.39 -10.55 -17.44
C LYS A 382 -2.43 -11.63 -16.34
N GLU A 383 -1.63 -11.48 -15.30
CA GLU A 383 -1.30 -12.60 -14.38
C GLU A 383 -1.78 -12.36 -12.94
N ILE A 384 -2.21 -11.15 -12.59
CA ILE A 384 -2.82 -10.86 -11.29
C ILE A 384 -4.34 -10.80 -11.46
N GLU A 385 -5.03 -11.80 -10.92
CA GLU A 385 -6.49 -11.86 -11.04
C GLU A 385 -7.18 -10.90 -10.07
N PRO A 386 -8.34 -10.34 -10.45
CA PRO A 386 -9.23 -9.66 -9.52
C PRO A 386 -9.68 -10.57 -8.36
N LEU A 387 -10.17 -9.96 -7.29
CA LEU A 387 -10.69 -10.67 -6.12
C LEU A 387 -11.73 -11.72 -6.51
N ASP A 388 -11.50 -12.96 -6.10
CA ASP A 388 -12.41 -14.09 -6.21
C ASP A 388 -13.45 -14.04 -5.08
N ARG A 389 -14.67 -13.65 -5.45
CA ARG A 389 -15.80 -13.47 -4.53
C ARG A 389 -16.18 -14.79 -3.84
N GLU A 390 -16.20 -15.90 -4.57
CA GLU A 390 -16.61 -17.19 -4.02
C GLU A 390 -15.57 -17.74 -3.04
N ARG A 391 -14.28 -17.54 -3.34
CA ARG A 391 -13.18 -17.91 -2.44
C ARG A 391 -13.24 -17.12 -1.12
N MET A 392 -13.52 -15.82 -1.20
CA MET A 392 -13.74 -14.98 -0.01
C MET A 392 -14.91 -15.50 0.84
N HIS A 393 -16.08 -15.74 0.23
CA HIS A 393 -17.26 -16.26 0.94
C HIS A 393 -17.01 -17.66 1.54
N ALA A 394 -16.32 -18.53 0.83
CA ALA A 394 -15.95 -19.86 1.33
C ALA A 394 -15.07 -19.74 2.58
N ARG A 395 -14.08 -18.83 2.58
CA ARG A 395 -13.22 -18.59 3.74
C ARG A 395 -14.00 -18.00 4.92
N ALA A 396 -14.89 -17.04 4.68
CA ALA A 396 -15.75 -16.46 5.71
C ALA A 396 -16.62 -17.53 6.40
N ARG A 397 -17.19 -18.47 5.64
CA ARG A 397 -17.95 -19.61 6.19
C ARG A 397 -17.07 -20.50 7.06
N ALA A 398 -15.86 -20.81 6.61
CA ALA A 398 -14.94 -21.67 7.37
C ALA A 398 -14.52 -21.06 8.71
N VAL A 399 -14.22 -19.75 8.75
CA VAL A 399 -13.86 -19.03 9.99
C VAL A 399 -15.02 -19.06 10.99
N ARG A 400 -16.25 -18.82 10.53
CA ARG A 400 -17.45 -18.86 11.39
C ARG A 400 -17.66 -20.23 12.04
N LEU A 401 -17.41 -21.32 11.31
CA LEU A 401 -17.52 -22.68 11.84
C LEU A 401 -16.45 -22.97 12.91
N SER A 402 -15.23 -22.44 12.75
CA SER A 402 -14.16 -22.60 13.73
C SER A 402 -14.39 -21.82 15.04
N ALA A 403 -15.20 -20.77 15.00
CA ALA A 403 -15.57 -19.95 16.16
C ALA A 403 -16.83 -20.44 16.87
N ALA A 404 -17.54 -21.44 16.33
CA ALA A 404 -18.67 -22.05 17.02
C ALA A 404 -18.15 -22.95 18.16
N PRO A 405 -18.70 -22.86 19.39
CA PRO A 405 -18.30 -23.76 20.45
C PRO A 405 -18.56 -25.20 19.99
N ALA A 406 -17.55 -26.07 20.14
CA ALA A 406 -17.74 -27.49 19.96
C ALA A 406 -18.91 -27.91 20.84
N GLN A 407 -20.00 -28.41 20.24
CA GLN A 407 -21.06 -29.03 21.01
C GLN A 407 -20.43 -30.21 21.72
N GLU A 408 -20.14 -30.04 23.01
CA GLU A 408 -19.83 -31.15 23.91
C GLU A 408 -21.02 -32.10 23.82
N GLY A 409 -20.78 -33.25 23.19
CA GLY A 409 -21.79 -34.28 23.04
C GLY A 409 -22.29 -34.71 24.42
N GLU A 410 -23.59 -34.63 24.60
CA GLU A 410 -24.30 -35.36 25.65
C GLU A 410 -23.90 -36.84 25.55
N LYS A 411 -23.09 -37.29 26.51
CA LYS A 411 -23.09 -38.69 26.93
C LYS A 411 -23.94 -38.73 28.19
N ALA A 412 -25.17 -39.20 28.01
CA ALA A 412 -26.03 -39.71 29.06
C ALA A 412 -25.43 -40.96 29.71
#